data_AF-A0A2V6KSZ4-F1
#
_entry.id   AF-A0A2V6KSZ4-F1
#
_cell.length_a   1.000
_cell.length_b   1.000
_cell.length_c   1.000
_cell.angle_alpha   90.00
_cell.angle_beta   90.00
_cell.angle_gamma   90.00
#
_symmetry.space_group_name_H-M   'P 1'
#
loop_
_entity.id
_entity.type
_entity.pdbx_description
1 polymer ?
#
loop_
_entity_poly.entity_id
_entity_poly.type
_entity_poly.pdbx_seq_one_letter_code
_entity_poly.pdbx_strand_id
1 'polypeptide(L)'
;MKILGFLLASAPLALVSAEELIPTAPGMSWRYNMIQEVGKGLRVPDLKTDADGKIRRSVLYRIAGIENVDGEELFKFEMHRAGVVT
;
A
#
# COMPACT_ATOMS: atom_id res chain seq x y z
N MET A 1 35.89 31.23 -19.49
CA MET A 1 35.19 29.93 -19.63
C MET A 1 35.74 28.93 -18.60
N LYS A 2 35.29 28.96 -17.34
CA LYS A 2 35.70 27.94 -16.35
C LYS A 2 34.67 27.71 -15.22
N ILE A 3 33.48 28.32 -15.34
CA ILE A 3 32.40 28.25 -14.33
C ILE A 3 31.16 27.56 -14.92
N LEU A 4 31.04 27.47 -16.25
CA LEU A 4 29.89 26.88 -16.92
C LEU A 4 29.87 25.34 -16.86
N GLY A 5 31.05 24.71 -16.68
CA GLY A 5 31.16 23.25 -16.61
C GLY A 5 30.76 22.64 -15.25
N PHE A 6 30.80 23.42 -14.16
CA PHE A 6 30.49 22.91 -12.81
C PHE A 6 28.99 22.78 -12.55
N LEU A 7 28.15 23.57 -13.22
CA LEU A 7 26.68 23.46 -13.09
C LEU A 7 26.15 22.18 -13.74
N LEU A 8 26.72 21.75 -14.87
CA LEU A 8 26.28 20.55 -15.60
C LEU A 8 26.62 19.23 -14.88
N ALA A 9 27.66 19.21 -14.05
CA ALA A 9 28.08 18.00 -13.33
C ALA A 9 27.21 17.66 -12.10
N SER A 10 26.32 18.56 -11.68
CA SER A 10 25.41 18.35 -10.55
C SER A 10 24.04 17.78 -10.92
N ALA A 11 23.72 17.72 -12.22
CA ALA A 11 22.43 17.28 -12.73
C ALA A 11 21.99 15.85 -12.36
N PRO A 12 22.86 14.83 -12.16
CA PRO A 12 22.36 13.47 -11.92
C PRO A 12 21.94 13.21 -10.47
N LEU A 13 22.07 14.19 -9.55
CA LEU A 13 21.73 14.02 -8.13
C LEU A 13 20.32 14.51 -7.76
N ALA A 14 19.58 15.13 -8.69
CA ALA A 14 18.30 15.78 -8.39
C ALA A 14 17.05 14.90 -8.60
N LEU A 15 17.20 13.65 -9.06
CA LEU A 15 16.08 12.76 -9.34
C LEU A 15 16.12 11.52 -8.42
N VAL A 16 16.00 11.74 -7.12
CA VAL A 16 15.42 10.71 -6.24
C VAL A 16 13.90 10.82 -6.40
N SER A 17 13.35 10.04 -7.31
CA SER A 17 11.90 9.80 -7.37
C SER A 17 11.61 8.64 -6.44
N ALA A 18 11.14 8.93 -5.22
CA ALA A 18 10.48 7.90 -4.43
C ALA A 18 9.18 7.55 -5.16
N GLU A 19 9.06 6.31 -5.62
CA GLU A 19 7.80 5.82 -6.17
C GLU A 19 6.71 5.95 -5.09
N GLU A 20 5.53 6.44 -5.47
CA GLU A 20 4.43 6.60 -4.52
C GLU A 20 4.07 5.23 -3.96
N LEU A 21 4.20 5.07 -2.64
CA LEU A 21 4.02 3.77 -1.96
C LEU A 21 2.61 3.20 -2.15
N ILE A 22 1.63 4.09 -2.32
CA ILE A 22 0.23 3.75 -2.53
C ILE A 22 -0.19 4.35 -3.87
N PRO A 23 -0.54 3.51 -4.87
CA PRO A 23 -0.99 4.02 -6.16
C PRO A 23 -2.26 4.88 -6.01
N THR A 24 -2.16 6.18 -6.30
CA THR A 24 -3.31 7.10 -6.19
C THR A 24 -4.06 7.36 -7.50
N ALA A 25 -3.50 6.92 -8.63
CA ALA A 25 -4.09 7.17 -9.94
C ALA A 25 -5.47 6.46 -10.10
N PRO A 26 -6.44 7.09 -10.79
CA PRO A 26 -7.75 6.50 -11.02
C PRO A 26 -7.67 5.11 -11.66
N GLY A 27 -8.46 4.17 -11.12
CA GLY A 27 -8.52 2.79 -11.62
C GLY A 27 -7.36 1.89 -11.15
N MET A 28 -6.41 2.41 -10.38
CA MET A 28 -5.36 1.59 -9.79
C MET A 28 -5.90 0.69 -8.68
N SER A 29 -5.38 -0.53 -8.66
CA SER A 29 -5.59 -1.48 -7.57
C SER A 29 -4.28 -2.23 -7.32
N TRP A 30 -4.08 -2.66 -6.09
CA TRP A 30 -2.87 -3.37 -5.71
C TRP A 30 -3.20 -4.53 -4.78
N ARG A 31 -2.41 -5.60 -4.89
CA ARG A 31 -2.54 -6.78 -4.03
C ARG A 31 -1.37 -6.84 -3.08
N TYR A 32 -1.68 -7.05 -1.80
CA TYR A 32 -0.70 -7.39 -0.79
C TYR A 32 -0.93 -8.81 -0.29
N ASN A 33 0.18 -9.52 -0.04
CA ASN A 33 0.15 -10.74 0.74
C ASN A 33 0.24 -10.36 2.22
N MET A 34 -0.92 -10.32 2.86
CA MET A 34 -1.03 -10.04 4.29
C MET A 34 -0.68 -11.29 5.08
N ILE A 35 0.16 -11.12 6.11
CA ILE A 35 0.45 -12.12 7.13
C ILE A 35 -0.17 -11.63 8.42
N GLN A 36 -1.03 -12.43 9.02
CA GLN A 36 -1.66 -12.13 10.30
C GLN A 36 -1.18 -13.15 11.34
N GLU A 37 -0.59 -12.63 12.41
CA GLU A 37 -0.24 -13.43 13.59
C GLU A 37 -1.52 -13.88 14.32
N VAL A 38 -1.53 -15.12 14.80
CA VAL A 38 -2.62 -15.66 15.62
C VAL A 38 -2.12 -15.82 17.05
N GLY A 39 -2.80 -15.16 18.00
CA GLY A 39 -2.45 -15.26 19.42
C GLY A 39 -2.52 -16.71 19.92
N LYS A 40 -1.63 -17.06 20.86
CA LYS A 40 -1.56 -18.42 21.41
C LYS A 40 -2.92 -18.84 21.99
N GLY A 41 -3.43 -20.00 21.57
CA GLY A 41 -4.70 -20.55 22.02
C GLY A 41 -5.94 -19.96 21.32
N LEU A 42 -5.78 -18.96 20.46
CA LEU A 42 -6.84 -18.43 19.63
C LEU A 42 -6.97 -19.29 18.37
N ARG A 43 -8.18 -19.77 18.06
CA ARG A 43 -8.52 -20.31 16.74
C ARG A 43 -9.45 -19.34 16.06
N VAL A 44 -9.12 -18.96 14.83
CA VAL A 44 -10.07 -18.23 13.97
C VAL A 44 -10.85 -19.27 13.17
N PRO A 45 -12.18 -19.38 13.35
CA PRO A 45 -13.00 -20.30 12.57
C PRO A 45 -12.82 -20.07 11.07
N ASP A 46 -12.95 -21.15 10.29
CA ASP A 46 -12.94 -21.13 8.81
C ASP A 46 -11.66 -20.58 8.15
N LEU A 47 -10.58 -20.47 8.93
CA LEU A 47 -9.29 -19.95 8.50
C LEU A 47 -8.19 -20.98 8.75
N LYS A 48 -7.54 -21.41 7.67
CA LYS A 48 -6.34 -22.26 7.77
C LYS A 48 -5.15 -21.39 8.17
N THR A 49 -4.47 -21.80 9.23
CA THR A 49 -3.14 -21.32 9.56
C THR A 49 -2.09 -22.15 8.81
N ASP A 50 -0.99 -21.53 8.44
CA ASP A 50 0.18 -22.25 7.94
C ASP A 50 0.99 -22.92 9.06
N ALA A 51 2.14 -23.50 8.70
CA ALA A 51 3.04 -24.20 9.60
C ALA A 51 3.57 -23.33 10.74
N ASP A 52 3.64 -22.01 10.56
CA ASP A 52 4.06 -21.06 11.60
C ASP A 52 2.89 -20.65 12.50
N GLY A 53 1.69 -21.22 12.27
CA GLY A 53 0.46 -20.82 12.97
C GLY A 53 -0.11 -19.48 12.49
N LYS A 54 0.37 -18.94 11.37
CA LYS A 54 -0.07 -17.63 10.87
C LYS A 54 -1.14 -17.77 9.80
N ILE A 55 -1.90 -16.71 9.59
CA ILE A 55 -2.86 -16.62 8.49
C ILE A 55 -2.22 -15.80 7.38
N ARG A 56 -1.94 -16.42 6.24
CA ARG A 56 -1.47 -15.74 5.03
C ARG A 56 -2.62 -15.59 4.04
N ARG A 57 -2.92 -14.36 3.59
CA ARG A 57 -3.99 -14.08 2.62
C ARG A 57 -3.61 -12.96 1.66
N SER A 58 -4.00 -13.12 0.40
CA SER A 58 -4.00 -12.00 -0.55
C SER A 58 -5.16 -11.06 -0.24
N VAL A 59 -4.87 -9.77 -0.21
CA VAL A 59 -5.82 -8.68 0.00
C VAL A 59 -5.69 -7.74 -1.18
N LEU A 60 -6.82 -7.41 -1.82
CA LEU A 60 -6.87 -6.41 -2.89
C LEU A 60 -7.31 -5.08 -2.27
N TYR A 61 -6.57 -4.03 -2.55
CA TYR A 61 -6.93 -2.67 -2.22
C TYR A 61 -7.17 -1.86 -3.50
N ARG A 62 -8.05 -0.88 -3.41
CA ARG A 62 -8.25 0.15 -4.43
C ARG A 62 -8.67 1.47 -3.79
N ILE A 63 -8.53 2.56 -4.54
CA ILE A 63 -9.19 3.82 -4.18
C ILE A 63 -10.63 3.76 -4.66
N ALA A 64 -11.56 3.92 -3.73
CA ALA A 64 -12.99 3.96 -3.98
C ALA A 64 -13.50 5.39 -4.24
N GLY A 65 -12.73 6.42 -3.87
CA GLY A 65 -13.05 7.81 -4.14
C GLY A 65 -12.39 8.76 -3.15
N ILE A 66 -12.93 9.97 -3.07
CA ILE A 66 -12.60 10.98 -2.06
C ILE A 66 -13.81 11.09 -1.12
N GLU A 67 -13.56 11.18 0.18
CA GLU A 67 -14.58 11.30 1.23
C GLU A 67 -14.20 12.47 2.15
N ASN A 68 -15.18 13.30 2.52
CA ASN A 68 -14.97 14.35 3.51
C ASN A 68 -15.17 13.77 4.91
N VAL A 69 -14.14 13.85 5.74
CA VAL A 69 -14.16 13.42 7.14
C VAL A 69 -13.76 14.61 8.00
N ASP A 70 -14.70 15.08 8.84
CA ASP A 70 -14.50 16.22 9.75
C ASP A 70 -14.01 17.50 9.05
N GLY A 71 -14.45 17.73 7.82
CA GLY A 71 -14.08 18.90 7.02
C GLY A 71 -12.90 18.68 6.09
N GLU A 72 -12.17 17.57 6.22
CA GLU A 72 -10.99 17.25 5.42
C GLU A 72 -11.31 16.27 4.29
N GLU A 73 -10.81 16.53 3.07
CA GLU A 73 -10.94 15.61 1.94
C GLU A 73 -9.87 14.52 2.01
N LEU A 74 -10.30 13.25 2.14
CA LEU A 74 -9.42 12.08 2.26
C LEU A 74 -9.70 11.06 1.16
N PHE A 75 -8.67 10.30 0.77
CA PHE A 75 -8.87 9.13 -0.08
C PHE A 75 -9.58 8.02 0.68
N LYS A 76 -10.72 7.57 0.14
CA LYS A 76 -11.43 6.39 0.61
C LYS A 76 -10.77 5.15 0.01
N PHE A 77 -10.15 4.33 0.85
CA PHE A 77 -9.65 3.02 0.46
C PHE A 77 -10.73 1.95 0.64
N GLU A 78 -10.79 1.02 -0.29
CA GLU A 78 -11.63 -0.16 -0.21
C GLU A 78 -10.76 -1.41 -0.20
N MET A 79 -11.00 -2.27 0.78
CA MET A 79 -10.28 -3.53 0.97
C MET A 79 -11.19 -4.71 0.64
N HIS A 80 -10.72 -5.56 -0.26
CA HIS A 80 -11.35 -6.83 -0.61
C HIS A 80 -10.57 -7.96 0.03
N ARG A 81 -11.17 -8.61 1.03
CA ARG A 81 -10.57 -9.72 1.76
C ARG A 81 -11.60 -10.83 1.92
N ALA A 82 -11.25 -12.03 1.45
CA ALA A 82 -12.07 -13.23 1.62
C ALA A 82 -13.52 -13.11 1.09
N GLY A 83 -13.73 -12.32 0.02
CA GLY A 83 -15.06 -12.05 -0.53
C GLY A 83 -15.87 -10.99 0.23
N VAL A 84 -15.29 -10.37 1.27
CA VAL A 84 -15.86 -9.23 1.99
C VAL A 84 -15.19 -7.95 1.51
N VAL A 85 -15.99 -6.91 1.35
CA VAL A 85 -15.55 -5.55 1.02
C VAL A 85 -15.73 -4.68 2.25
N THR A 86 -14.68 -3.94 2.63
CA THR A 86 -14.67 -3.00 3.77
C THR A 86 -14.10 -1.66 3.35
#